data_AF-A0AA91TWH8-F1
#
_entry.id   AF-A0AA91TWH8-F1
#
_cell.length_a   1.000
_cell.length_b   1.000
_cell.length_c   1.000
_cell.angle_alpha   90.00
_cell.angle_beta   90.00
_cell.angle_gamma   90.00
#
_symmetry.space_group_name_H-M   'P 1'
#
loop_
_entity.id
_entity.type
_entity.pdbx_description
1 polymer ?
#
loop_
_entity_poly.entity_id
_entity_poly.type
_entity_poly.pdbx_seq_one_letter_code
_entity_poly.pdbx_strand_id
1 'polypeptide(L)'
;MKNRKVLMFLMAFVLTLGTFVTFSNTVDAASKSSLEKQVKDLKAENSKLKKQVSSKDKEIKDLKSKVSSRDKEIKKQKGNVASKDKEIKSLKSTISSKDKEIKSQKDKVASRDKEIKSLKAKVIQPLDAKLSYLGNTKSGNTTISSKSVPVLVNYNGVPYAPVQLLGSMYNVGTSYNSKVKTWYLGEGTNGVYMSDVFEEPYHQTGSSYTNEDWALKTGGNKYSKGYAFYVANDNESNVYDFNLQGKYSSISGMLGLQDGGQIPGHIAFYGDGKLIKEYNFNAGDLPINMSISVKGVKKLEIKTDSKAVWYDNYFVLANMKLK
;
A
#
# COMPACT_ATOMS: atom_id res chain seq x y z
N MET A 1 110.93 -33.81 -104.06
CA MET A 1 109.86 -34.45 -103.25
C MET A 1 110.02 -34.31 -101.72
N LYS A 2 111.21 -34.05 -101.15
CA LYS A 2 111.42 -33.97 -99.69
C LYS A 2 110.73 -32.79 -98.98
N ASN A 3 110.63 -31.61 -99.61
CA ASN A 3 110.09 -30.41 -98.94
C ASN A 3 108.56 -30.35 -98.87
N ARG A 4 107.83 -31.06 -99.74
CA ARG A 4 106.36 -31.09 -99.74
C ARG A 4 105.78 -31.90 -98.57
N LYS A 5 106.45 -32.98 -98.15
CA LYS A 5 106.01 -33.81 -97.02
C LYS A 5 106.21 -33.10 -95.68
N VAL A 6 107.30 -32.35 -95.52
CA VAL A 6 107.55 -31.51 -94.33
C VAL A 6 106.55 -30.37 -94.24
N LEU A 7 106.27 -29.69 -95.35
CA LEU A 7 105.28 -28.61 -95.39
C LEU A 7 103.85 -29.10 -95.12
N MET A 8 103.47 -30.28 -95.65
CA MET A 8 102.19 -30.91 -95.34
C MET A 8 102.09 -31.35 -93.87
N PHE A 9 103.17 -31.86 -93.27
CA PHE A 9 103.21 -32.20 -91.84
C PHE A 9 103.10 -30.95 -90.96
N LEU A 10 103.81 -29.87 -91.32
CA LEU A 10 103.76 -28.60 -90.58
C LEU A 10 102.37 -27.97 -90.68
N MET A 11 101.76 -28.00 -91.87
CA MET A 11 100.43 -27.45 -92.09
C MET A 11 99.35 -28.27 -91.38
N ALA A 12 99.45 -29.61 -91.40
CA ALA A 12 98.56 -30.49 -90.64
C ALA A 12 98.72 -30.31 -89.12
N PHE A 13 99.95 -30.10 -88.63
CA PHE A 13 100.22 -29.82 -87.21
C PHE A 13 99.69 -28.45 -86.77
N VAL A 14 99.83 -27.41 -87.62
CA VAL A 14 99.28 -26.08 -87.35
C VAL A 14 97.75 -26.09 -87.39
N LEU A 15 97.13 -26.85 -88.31
CA LEU A 15 95.67 -27.05 -88.35
C LEU A 15 95.16 -27.81 -87.12
N THR A 16 95.84 -28.88 -86.69
CA THR A 16 95.42 -29.65 -85.50
C THR A 16 95.61 -28.86 -84.21
N LEU A 17 96.72 -28.11 -84.05
CA LEU A 17 96.91 -27.18 -82.94
C LEU A 17 95.90 -26.04 -82.96
N GLY A 18 95.61 -25.47 -84.13
CA GLY A 18 94.57 -24.45 -84.30
C GLY A 18 93.21 -24.96 -83.81
N THR A 19 92.82 -26.17 -84.23
CA THR A 19 91.57 -26.79 -83.78
C THR A 19 91.55 -27.14 -82.29
N PHE A 20 92.68 -27.56 -81.72
CA PHE A 20 92.80 -27.91 -80.30
C PHE A 20 92.72 -26.66 -79.39
N VAL A 21 93.41 -25.58 -79.78
CA VAL A 21 93.37 -24.29 -79.07
C VAL A 21 92.00 -23.62 -79.20
N THR A 22 91.34 -23.70 -80.35
CA THR A 22 89.95 -23.23 -80.46
C THR A 22 88.99 -24.09 -79.64
N PHE A 23 89.15 -25.42 -79.64
CA PHE A 23 88.31 -26.33 -78.87
C PHE A 23 88.47 -26.10 -77.37
N SER A 24 89.71 -25.99 -76.85
CA SER A 24 89.94 -25.72 -75.42
C SER A 24 89.35 -24.37 -74.99
N ASN A 25 89.55 -23.30 -75.78
CA ASN A 25 88.97 -21.99 -75.49
C ASN A 25 87.44 -22.00 -75.55
N THR A 26 86.82 -22.74 -76.46
CA THR A 26 85.35 -22.87 -76.50
C THR A 26 84.78 -23.69 -75.35
N VAL A 27 85.48 -24.74 -74.91
CA VAL A 27 85.09 -25.55 -73.74
C VAL A 27 85.24 -24.74 -72.44
N ASP A 28 86.29 -23.93 -72.29
CA ASP A 28 86.46 -23.02 -71.16
C ASP A 28 85.41 -21.90 -71.13
N ALA A 29 85.09 -21.32 -72.29
CA ALA A 29 84.04 -20.30 -72.40
C ALA A 29 82.63 -20.87 -72.12
N ALA A 30 82.32 -22.07 -72.60
CA ALA A 30 81.06 -22.76 -72.33
C ALA A 30 80.91 -23.11 -70.83
N SER A 31 82.01 -23.56 -70.20
CA SER A 31 82.06 -23.86 -68.76
C SER A 31 81.85 -22.61 -67.91
N LYS A 32 82.50 -21.49 -68.28
CA LYS A 32 82.32 -20.18 -67.63
C LYS A 32 80.89 -19.66 -67.76
N SER A 33 80.31 -19.73 -68.96
CA SER A 33 78.92 -19.34 -69.21
C SER A 33 77.92 -20.16 -68.38
N SER A 34 78.18 -21.47 -68.21
CA SER A 34 77.34 -22.36 -67.39
C SER A 34 77.40 -21.96 -65.89
N LEU A 35 78.60 -21.70 -65.38
CA LEU A 35 78.82 -21.23 -64.00
C LEU A 35 78.17 -19.86 -63.75
N GLU A 36 78.30 -18.91 -64.68
CA GLU A 36 77.65 -17.59 -64.58
C GLU A 36 76.12 -17.71 -64.51
N LYS A 37 75.53 -18.62 -65.30
CA LYS A 37 74.09 -18.91 -65.23
C LYS A 37 73.70 -19.49 -63.86
N GLN A 38 74.43 -20.48 -63.36
CA GLN A 38 74.19 -21.05 -62.02
C GLN A 38 74.28 -19.99 -60.91
N VAL A 39 75.28 -19.12 -60.96
CA VAL A 39 75.42 -18.02 -59.99
C VAL A 39 74.23 -17.07 -60.06
N LYS A 40 73.75 -16.75 -61.25
CA LYS A 40 72.57 -15.88 -61.43
C LYS A 40 71.30 -16.53 -60.88
N ASP A 41 71.10 -17.81 -61.14
CA ASP A 41 69.95 -18.59 -60.65
C ASP A 41 69.98 -18.70 -59.12
N LEU A 42 71.13 -19.04 -58.53
CA LEU A 42 71.33 -19.07 -57.08
C LEU A 42 71.08 -17.70 -56.42
N LYS A 43 71.48 -16.60 -57.08
CA LYS A 43 71.25 -15.23 -56.58
C LYS A 43 69.76 -14.87 -56.61
N ALA A 44 69.05 -15.31 -57.65
CA ALA A 44 67.59 -15.13 -57.75
C ALA A 44 66.85 -15.95 -56.69
N GLU A 45 67.25 -17.20 -56.47
CA GLU A 45 66.71 -18.08 -55.43
C GLU A 45 66.96 -17.50 -54.03
N ASN A 46 68.18 -17.05 -53.73
CA ASN A 46 68.50 -16.36 -52.47
C ASN A 46 67.63 -15.11 -52.24
N SER A 47 67.34 -14.35 -53.30
CA SER A 47 66.44 -13.19 -53.21
C SER A 47 65.00 -13.62 -52.86
N LYS A 48 64.50 -14.71 -53.48
CA LYS A 48 63.19 -15.27 -53.18
C LYS A 48 63.11 -15.79 -51.73
N LEU A 49 64.12 -16.54 -51.29
CA LEU A 49 64.21 -17.06 -49.92
C LEU A 49 64.25 -15.93 -48.89
N LYS A 50 65.03 -14.86 -49.12
CA LYS A 50 65.04 -13.67 -48.24
C LYS A 50 63.65 -13.02 -48.11
N LYS A 51 62.90 -12.92 -49.20
CA LYS A 51 61.52 -12.39 -49.17
C LYS A 51 60.58 -13.31 -48.39
N GLN A 52 60.68 -14.62 -48.57
CA GLN A 52 59.90 -15.58 -47.79
C GLN A 52 60.21 -15.50 -46.29
N VAL A 53 61.49 -15.44 -45.90
CA VAL A 53 61.90 -15.26 -44.50
C VAL A 53 61.32 -13.97 -43.93
N SER A 54 61.46 -12.84 -44.63
CA SER A 54 60.89 -11.57 -44.18
C SER A 54 59.36 -11.61 -44.02
N SER A 55 58.65 -12.32 -44.92
CA SER A 55 57.21 -12.53 -44.80
C SER A 55 56.85 -13.37 -43.59
N LYS A 56 57.59 -14.46 -43.35
CA LYS A 56 57.39 -15.35 -42.20
C LYS A 56 57.71 -14.64 -40.88
N ASP A 57 58.72 -13.78 -40.84
CA ASP A 57 59.02 -12.96 -39.67
C ASP A 57 57.89 -12.00 -39.30
N LYS A 58 57.23 -11.41 -40.30
CA LYS A 58 56.03 -10.57 -40.08
C LYS A 58 54.88 -11.39 -39.52
N GLU A 59 54.60 -12.55 -40.13
CA GLU A 59 53.55 -13.47 -39.67
C GLU A 59 53.79 -13.91 -38.22
N ILE A 60 55.03 -14.24 -37.85
CA ILE A 60 55.42 -14.60 -36.48
C ILE A 60 55.19 -13.44 -35.51
N LYS A 61 55.54 -12.21 -35.88
CA LYS A 61 55.28 -11.02 -35.05
C LYS A 61 53.79 -10.80 -34.82
N ASP A 62 52.97 -10.94 -35.87
CA ASP A 62 51.51 -10.78 -35.77
C ASP A 62 50.89 -11.86 -34.89
N LEU A 63 51.34 -13.11 -35.04
CA LEU A 63 50.90 -14.23 -34.19
C LEU A 63 51.29 -14.01 -32.73
N LYS A 64 52.50 -13.53 -32.44
CA LYS A 64 52.92 -13.18 -31.07
C LYS A 64 52.03 -12.11 -30.47
N SER A 65 51.69 -11.07 -31.23
CA SER A 65 50.77 -10.01 -30.78
C SER A 65 49.38 -10.56 -30.46
N LYS A 66 48.84 -11.44 -31.31
CA LYS A 66 47.54 -12.10 -31.08
C LYS A 66 47.55 -13.00 -29.84
N VAL A 67 48.62 -13.77 -29.62
CA VAL A 67 48.79 -14.60 -28.43
C VAL A 67 48.80 -13.74 -27.17
N SER A 68 49.60 -12.66 -27.16
CA SER A 68 49.66 -11.73 -26.02
C SER A 68 48.30 -11.10 -25.71
N SER A 69 47.52 -10.75 -26.74
CA SER A 69 46.16 -10.23 -26.56
C SER A 69 45.24 -11.26 -25.93
N ARG A 70 45.25 -12.51 -26.43
CA ARG A 70 44.45 -13.60 -25.87
C ARG A 70 44.84 -13.93 -24.43
N ASP A 71 46.12 -13.89 -24.07
CA ASP A 71 46.57 -14.11 -22.69
C ASP A 71 46.01 -13.06 -21.72
N LYS A 72 45.94 -11.79 -22.14
CA LYS A 72 45.32 -10.72 -21.34
C LYS A 72 43.82 -10.97 -21.16
N GLU A 73 43.13 -11.39 -22.22
CA GLU A 73 41.70 -11.70 -22.17
C GLU A 73 41.41 -12.89 -21.24
N ILE A 74 42.21 -13.96 -21.34
CA ILE A 74 42.11 -15.14 -20.45
C ILE A 74 42.30 -14.73 -18.99
N LYS A 75 43.29 -13.88 -18.68
CA LYS A 75 43.49 -13.37 -17.31
C LYS A 75 42.27 -12.60 -16.81
N LYS A 76 41.69 -11.73 -17.64
CA LYS A 76 40.47 -10.98 -17.30
C LYS A 76 39.28 -11.92 -17.05
N GLN A 77 39.07 -12.91 -17.93
CA GLN A 77 37.99 -13.89 -17.78
C GLN A 77 38.16 -14.73 -16.52
N LYS A 78 39.38 -15.16 -16.18
CA LYS A 78 39.68 -15.85 -14.91
C LYS A 78 39.32 -15.00 -13.69
N GLY A 79 39.63 -13.71 -13.71
CA GLY A 79 39.25 -12.77 -12.65
C GLY A 79 37.72 -12.67 -12.48
N ASN A 80 37.00 -12.57 -13.60
CA ASN A 80 35.53 -12.51 -13.58
C ASN A 80 34.90 -13.81 -13.03
N VAL A 81 35.42 -14.98 -13.40
CA VAL A 81 34.97 -16.27 -12.86
C VAL A 81 35.20 -16.34 -11.35
N ALA A 82 36.40 -15.97 -10.88
CA ALA A 82 36.71 -15.96 -9.45
C ALA A 82 35.81 -15.00 -8.65
N SER A 83 35.43 -13.86 -9.23
CA SER A 83 34.46 -12.93 -8.62
C SER A 83 33.07 -13.55 -8.51
N LYS A 84 32.57 -14.15 -9.59
CA LYS A 84 31.27 -14.83 -9.59
C LYS A 84 31.21 -16.01 -8.62
N ASP A 85 32.31 -16.75 -8.47
CA ASP A 85 32.39 -17.83 -7.49
C ASP A 85 32.27 -17.34 -6.04
N LYS A 86 32.83 -16.16 -5.72
CA LYS A 86 32.67 -15.53 -4.40
C LYS A 86 31.22 -15.11 -4.16
N GLU A 87 30.58 -14.53 -5.17
CA GLU A 87 29.17 -14.11 -5.11
C GLU A 87 28.24 -15.31 -4.90
N ILE A 88 28.44 -16.40 -5.66
CA ILE A 88 27.69 -17.66 -5.50
C ILE A 88 27.84 -18.22 -4.08
N LYS A 89 29.05 -18.20 -3.49
CA LYS A 89 29.26 -18.64 -2.12
C LYS A 89 28.49 -17.78 -1.11
N SER A 90 28.51 -16.46 -1.28
CA SER A 90 27.75 -15.52 -0.43
C SER A 90 26.23 -15.74 -0.53
N LEU A 91 25.70 -15.92 -1.73
CA LEU A 91 24.29 -16.22 -1.96
C LEU A 91 23.89 -17.55 -1.32
N LYS A 92 24.71 -18.60 -1.43
CA LYS A 92 24.47 -19.88 -0.76
C LYS A 92 24.39 -19.75 0.76
N SER A 93 25.29 -18.97 1.38
CA SER A 93 25.24 -18.69 2.82
C SER A 93 23.96 -17.95 3.23
N THR A 94 23.53 -16.99 2.41
CA THR A 94 22.29 -16.22 2.64
C THR A 94 21.06 -17.12 2.57
N ILE A 95 20.98 -17.99 1.56
CA ILE A 95 19.88 -18.97 1.41
C ILE A 95 19.82 -19.89 2.64
N SER A 96 20.95 -20.43 3.08
CA SER A 96 20.99 -21.30 4.26
C SER A 96 20.53 -20.58 5.54
N SER A 97 20.85 -19.30 5.70
CA SER A 97 20.36 -18.49 6.82
C SER A 97 18.84 -18.31 6.75
N LYS A 98 18.31 -18.03 5.56
CA LYS A 98 16.87 -17.85 5.35
C LYS A 98 16.09 -19.14 5.56
N ASP A 99 16.63 -20.30 5.18
CA ASP A 99 16.00 -21.60 5.46
C ASP A 99 15.87 -21.88 6.97
N LYS A 100 16.88 -21.51 7.76
CA LYS A 100 16.81 -21.61 9.23
C LYS A 100 15.75 -20.68 9.83
N GLU A 101 15.65 -19.46 9.33
CA GLU A 101 14.64 -18.49 9.76
C GLU A 101 13.22 -18.98 9.47
N ILE A 102 12.98 -19.50 8.25
CA ILE A 102 11.70 -20.10 7.85
C ILE A 102 11.33 -21.28 8.75
N LYS A 103 12.29 -22.15 9.08
CA LYS A 103 12.05 -23.28 10.00
C LYS A 103 11.63 -22.79 11.39
N SER A 104 12.34 -21.80 11.95
CA SER A 104 11.99 -21.21 13.26
C SER A 104 10.60 -20.57 13.26
N GLN A 105 10.23 -19.88 12.18
CA GLN A 105 8.89 -19.29 12.05
C GLN A 105 7.80 -20.36 11.97
N LYS A 106 8.01 -21.45 11.23
CA LYS A 106 7.09 -22.60 11.19
C LYS A 106 6.86 -23.21 12.57
N ASP A 107 7.93 -23.37 13.35
CA ASP A 107 7.84 -23.91 14.71
C ASP A 107 7.02 -22.98 15.64
N LYS A 108 7.20 -21.65 15.52
CA LYS A 108 6.41 -20.66 16.26
C LYS A 108 4.93 -20.72 15.89
N VAL A 109 4.59 -20.83 14.60
CA VAL A 109 3.19 -20.96 14.14
C VAL A 109 2.55 -22.21 14.73
N ALA A 110 3.23 -23.36 14.65
CA ALA A 110 2.73 -24.61 15.22
C ALA A 110 2.49 -24.52 16.74
N SER A 111 3.32 -23.76 17.46
CA SER A 111 3.13 -23.49 18.89
C SER A 111 1.86 -22.65 19.14
N ARG A 112 1.68 -21.55 18.40
CA ARG A 112 0.48 -20.69 18.54
C ARG A 112 -0.80 -21.43 18.17
N ASP A 113 -0.77 -22.31 17.17
CA ASP A 113 -1.93 -23.14 16.81
C ASP A 113 -2.35 -24.08 17.94
N LYS A 114 -1.38 -24.66 18.67
CA LYS A 114 -1.67 -25.47 19.87
C LYS A 114 -2.28 -24.62 20.98
N GLU A 115 -1.75 -23.42 21.20
CA GLU A 115 -2.29 -22.47 22.19
C GLU A 115 -3.72 -22.06 21.87
N ILE A 116 -4.01 -21.69 20.61
CA ILE A 116 -5.36 -21.35 20.15
C ILE A 116 -6.33 -22.51 20.35
N LYS A 117 -5.93 -23.74 20.02
CA LYS A 117 -6.76 -24.93 20.27
C LYS A 117 -7.08 -25.09 21.76
N SER A 118 -6.09 -24.89 22.64
CA SER A 118 -6.29 -24.94 24.09
C SER A 118 -7.24 -23.84 24.58
N LEU A 119 -7.07 -22.60 24.13
CA LEU A 119 -7.95 -21.49 24.50
C LEU A 119 -9.38 -21.70 24.01
N LYS A 120 -9.57 -22.16 22.76
CA LYS A 120 -10.90 -22.52 22.25
C LYS A 120 -11.56 -23.61 23.10
N ALA A 121 -10.82 -24.64 23.50
CA ALA A 121 -11.35 -25.67 24.38
C ALA A 121 -11.75 -25.14 25.76
N LYS A 122 -11.10 -24.09 26.27
CA LYS A 122 -11.49 -23.43 27.54
C LYS A 122 -12.72 -22.54 27.39
N VAL A 123 -12.86 -21.82 26.27
CA VAL A 123 -13.99 -20.90 26.02
C VAL A 123 -15.31 -21.64 25.77
N ILE A 124 -15.25 -22.91 25.34
CA ILE A 124 -16.43 -23.72 24.99
C ILE A 124 -16.95 -24.56 26.18
N GLN A 125 -16.29 -24.58 27.35
CA GLN A 125 -16.86 -25.27 28.51
C GLN A 125 -17.96 -24.40 29.13
N PRO A 126 -19.25 -24.76 28.98
CA PRO A 126 -20.32 -24.03 29.63
C PRO A 126 -20.14 -24.19 31.13
N LEU A 127 -20.19 -23.09 31.88
CA LEU A 127 -20.32 -23.17 33.31
C LEU A 127 -21.62 -23.91 33.59
N ASP A 128 -21.57 -24.98 34.41
CA ASP A 128 -22.70 -25.85 34.76
C ASP A 128 -23.68 -25.14 35.72
N ALA A 129 -24.05 -23.91 35.37
CA ALA A 129 -24.83 -23.00 36.18
C ALA A 129 -26.31 -23.43 36.12
N LYS A 130 -26.75 -24.15 37.15
CA LYS A 130 -28.18 -24.33 37.43
C LYS A 130 -28.76 -23.03 38.00
N LEU A 131 -29.58 -22.34 37.22
CA LEU A 131 -30.52 -21.34 37.75
C LEU A 131 -31.72 -22.08 38.35
N SER A 132 -31.80 -22.15 39.68
CA SER A 132 -33.02 -22.58 40.38
C SER A 132 -33.78 -21.33 40.81
N TYR A 133 -34.93 -21.07 40.17
CA TYR A 133 -35.79 -19.91 40.46
C TYR A 133 -37.08 -20.40 41.12
N LEU A 134 -37.32 -19.98 42.37
CA LEU A 134 -38.43 -20.37 43.24
C LEU A 134 -39.57 -19.32 43.28
N GLY A 135 -39.82 -18.64 42.16
CA GLY A 135 -40.96 -17.73 42.00
C GLY A 135 -41.94 -18.24 40.93
N ASN A 136 -43.21 -17.81 41.01
CA ASN A 136 -44.22 -18.11 39.99
C ASN A 136 -43.77 -17.56 38.64
N THR A 137 -43.18 -18.41 37.79
CA THR A 137 -42.75 -18.01 36.45
C THR A 137 -43.98 -17.72 35.59
N LYS A 138 -44.02 -16.56 34.93
CA LYS A 138 -44.61 -16.51 33.58
C LYS A 138 -43.54 -16.99 32.59
N SER A 139 -43.20 -18.27 32.67
CA SER A 139 -42.65 -18.96 31.51
C SER A 139 -43.81 -19.14 30.54
N GLY A 140 -43.62 -18.74 29.28
CA GLY A 140 -44.70 -18.72 28.31
C GLY A 140 -44.37 -17.80 27.13
N ASN A 141 -45.38 -17.58 26.31
CA ASN A 141 -45.28 -16.69 25.18
C ASN A 141 -45.85 -15.31 25.54
N THR A 142 -45.19 -14.24 25.10
CA THR A 142 -45.77 -12.90 25.02
C THR A 142 -46.32 -12.65 23.62
N THR A 143 -47.30 -11.77 23.47
CA THR A 143 -47.85 -11.44 22.15
C THR A 143 -47.27 -10.10 21.70
N ILE A 144 -46.53 -10.10 20.60
CA ILE A 144 -46.00 -8.89 19.97
C ILE A 144 -46.62 -8.76 18.59
N SER A 145 -47.34 -7.65 18.35
CA SER A 145 -48.00 -7.39 17.06
C SER A 145 -48.78 -8.60 16.53
N SER A 146 -49.62 -9.19 17.39
CA SER A 146 -50.48 -10.34 17.10
C SER A 146 -49.78 -11.71 16.98
N LYS A 147 -48.47 -11.81 17.27
CA LYS A 147 -47.72 -13.08 17.23
C LYS A 147 -47.22 -13.49 18.61
N SER A 148 -47.49 -14.75 18.96
CA SER A 148 -47.04 -15.40 20.21
C SER A 148 -45.56 -15.74 20.11
N VAL A 149 -44.72 -15.17 20.99
CA VAL A 149 -43.26 -15.39 21.03
C VAL A 149 -42.79 -15.75 22.43
N PRO A 150 -41.91 -16.76 22.61
CA PRO A 150 -41.42 -17.16 23.93
C PRO A 150 -40.65 -16.02 24.61
N VAL A 151 -40.91 -15.83 25.91
CA VAL A 151 -40.32 -14.76 26.73
C VAL A 151 -38.80 -14.91 26.90
N LEU A 152 -38.26 -16.13 26.75
CA LEU A 152 -36.83 -16.43 26.78
C LEU A 152 -36.48 -17.45 25.69
N VAL A 153 -35.50 -17.14 24.84
CA VAL A 153 -35.00 -18.04 23.79
C VAL A 153 -33.61 -18.51 24.21
N ASN A 154 -33.44 -19.79 24.53
CA ASN A 154 -32.11 -20.35 24.75
C ASN A 154 -31.54 -20.85 23.41
N TYR A 155 -30.35 -20.40 23.04
CA TYR A 155 -29.61 -20.90 21.88
C TYR A 155 -28.18 -21.28 22.29
N ASN A 156 -27.81 -22.54 22.09
CA ASN A 156 -26.52 -23.11 22.49
C ASN A 156 -26.15 -22.88 23.97
N GLY A 157 -27.13 -22.95 24.87
CA GLY A 157 -26.91 -22.78 26.32
C GLY A 157 -26.85 -21.33 26.79
N VAL A 158 -26.95 -20.36 25.88
CA VAL A 158 -26.98 -18.94 26.20
C VAL A 158 -28.44 -18.46 26.21
N PRO A 159 -28.92 -17.84 27.31
CA PRO A 159 -30.26 -17.25 27.35
C PRO A 159 -30.29 -15.94 26.56
N TYR A 160 -31.24 -15.81 25.63
CA TYR A 160 -31.53 -14.60 24.88
C TYR A 160 -32.91 -14.08 25.29
N ALA A 161 -33.00 -12.76 25.49
CA ALA A 161 -34.28 -12.07 25.62
C ALA A 161 -34.66 -11.44 24.27
N PRO A 162 -35.94 -11.48 23.86
CA PRO A 162 -36.39 -10.76 22.67
C PRO A 162 -36.04 -9.27 22.76
N VAL A 163 -35.46 -8.69 21.71
CA VAL A 163 -35.05 -7.27 21.68
C VAL A 163 -36.22 -6.34 22.03
N GLN A 164 -37.42 -6.66 21.56
CA GLN A 164 -38.64 -5.90 21.86
C GLN A 164 -39.05 -5.97 23.34
N LEU A 165 -38.79 -7.09 24.02
CA LEU A 165 -39.01 -7.23 25.47
C LEU A 165 -38.03 -6.37 26.25
N LEU A 166 -36.76 -6.36 25.85
CA LEU A 166 -35.76 -5.49 26.46
C LEU A 166 -36.13 -4.02 26.26
N GLY A 167 -36.61 -3.65 25.08
CA GLY A 167 -37.08 -2.29 24.81
C GLY A 167 -38.21 -1.85 25.74
N SER A 168 -39.23 -2.68 25.95
CA SER A 168 -40.33 -2.35 26.86
C SER A 168 -39.90 -2.28 28.33
N MET A 169 -38.96 -3.14 28.76
CA MET A 169 -38.46 -3.14 30.14
C MET A 169 -37.65 -1.89 30.49
N TYR A 170 -36.85 -1.39 29.55
CA TYR A 170 -35.98 -0.23 29.76
C TYR A 170 -36.57 1.09 29.27
N ASN A 171 -37.83 1.08 28.80
CA ASN A 171 -38.49 2.22 28.15
C ASN A 171 -37.66 2.79 26.98
N VAL A 172 -37.04 1.90 26.20
CA VAL A 172 -36.23 2.21 25.03
C VAL A 172 -36.92 1.67 23.78
N GLY A 173 -37.14 2.52 22.77
CA GLY A 173 -37.72 2.10 21.50
C GLY A 173 -36.90 0.99 20.80
N THR A 174 -37.52 0.23 19.90
CA THR A 174 -36.81 -0.79 19.10
C THR A 174 -37.13 -0.61 17.63
N SER A 175 -36.21 -0.98 16.76
CA SER A 175 -36.39 -0.85 15.31
C SER A 175 -35.71 -1.97 14.54
N TYR A 176 -36.22 -2.29 13.36
CA TYR A 176 -35.66 -3.30 12.46
C TYR A 176 -35.25 -2.67 11.14
N ASN A 177 -33.97 -2.80 10.78
CA ASN A 177 -33.48 -2.39 9.46
C ASN A 177 -33.53 -3.58 8.51
N SER A 178 -34.49 -3.58 7.59
CA SER A 178 -34.71 -4.66 6.63
C SER A 178 -33.62 -4.78 5.57
N LYS A 179 -32.87 -3.71 5.28
CA LYS A 179 -31.78 -3.72 4.29
C LYS A 179 -30.56 -4.51 4.79
N VAL A 180 -30.21 -4.35 6.07
CA VAL A 180 -29.07 -5.05 6.70
C VAL A 180 -29.48 -6.22 7.59
N LYS A 181 -30.79 -6.49 7.70
CA LYS A 181 -31.38 -7.59 8.49
C LYS A 181 -31.00 -7.56 9.98
N THR A 182 -31.06 -6.38 10.61
CA THR A 182 -30.62 -6.18 12.01
C THR A 182 -31.71 -5.53 12.86
N TRP A 183 -31.90 -6.06 14.08
CA TRP A 183 -32.72 -5.44 15.13
C TRP A 183 -31.87 -4.53 16.01
N TYR A 184 -32.37 -3.35 16.32
CA TYR A 184 -31.75 -2.37 17.21
C TYR A 184 -32.57 -2.26 18.50
N LEU A 185 -31.88 -2.34 19.64
CA LEU A 185 -32.38 -1.92 20.94
C LEU A 185 -31.98 -0.44 21.10
N GLY A 186 -32.94 0.46 20.96
CA GLY A 186 -32.72 1.88 20.67
C GLY A 186 -33.09 2.24 19.23
N GLU A 187 -33.20 3.54 18.95
CA GLU A 187 -33.54 4.04 17.61
C GLU A 187 -32.43 3.72 16.61
N GLY A 188 -32.68 2.71 15.78
CA GLY A 188 -31.78 2.21 14.77
C GLY A 188 -31.51 3.23 13.67
N THR A 189 -30.21 3.35 13.36
CA THR A 189 -29.59 3.84 12.11
C THR A 189 -30.48 4.69 11.20
N ASN A 190 -30.59 5.96 11.54
CA ASN A 190 -31.02 7.01 10.63
C ASN A 190 -30.27 8.31 10.99
N GLY A 191 -28.95 8.23 11.08
CA GLY A 191 -28.06 9.34 11.42
C GLY A 191 -27.20 9.08 12.67
N VAL A 192 -26.05 9.75 12.75
CA VAL A 192 -25.18 9.78 13.93
C VAL A 192 -25.59 10.92 14.85
N TYR A 193 -25.47 10.76 16.17
CA TYR A 193 -25.80 11.85 17.09
C TYR A 193 -24.86 13.02 16.84
N MET A 194 -25.42 14.22 16.71
CA MET A 194 -24.66 15.45 16.49
C MET A 194 -23.66 15.66 17.63
N SER A 195 -24.05 15.36 18.88
CA SER A 195 -23.20 15.45 20.07
C SER A 195 -22.12 14.38 20.19
N ASP A 196 -22.16 13.32 19.37
CA ASP A 196 -21.04 12.36 19.26
C ASP A 196 -20.03 12.78 18.17
N VAL A 197 -20.45 13.65 17.24
CA VAL A 197 -19.60 14.17 16.15
C VAL A 197 -18.96 15.49 16.55
N PHE A 198 -19.72 16.35 17.21
CA PHE A 198 -19.30 17.66 17.69
C PHE A 198 -19.51 17.70 19.21
N GLU A 199 -18.46 17.38 19.97
CA GLU A 199 -18.49 17.36 21.43
C GLU A 199 -18.86 18.74 22.01
N GLU A 200 -18.46 19.82 21.33
CA GLU A 200 -18.82 21.19 21.66
C GLU A 200 -18.92 22.07 20.40
N PRO A 201 -19.65 23.21 20.45
CA PRO A 201 -19.56 24.23 19.42
C PRO A 201 -18.12 24.77 19.33
N TYR A 202 -17.57 24.91 18.11
CA TYR A 202 -16.19 25.40 17.95
C TYR A 202 -16.05 26.90 18.27
N HIS A 203 -17.18 27.62 18.31
CA HIS A 203 -17.29 28.99 18.77
C HIS A 203 -18.63 29.17 19.47
N GLN A 204 -18.61 29.79 20.65
CA GLN A 204 -19.83 30.12 21.40
C GLN A 204 -19.67 31.37 22.26
N THR A 205 -20.77 32.06 22.52
CA THR A 205 -20.81 33.25 23.41
C THR A 205 -21.54 33.01 24.73
N GLY A 206 -22.44 32.02 24.77
CA GLY A 206 -23.12 31.56 25.98
C GLY A 206 -22.59 30.22 26.47
N SER A 207 -22.92 29.85 27.71
CA SER A 207 -22.60 28.52 28.22
C SER A 207 -23.38 27.42 27.48
N SER A 208 -22.76 26.26 27.32
CA SER A 208 -23.39 25.06 26.77
C SER A 208 -23.04 23.83 27.59
N TYR A 209 -23.94 22.85 27.62
CA TYR A 209 -23.67 21.52 28.18
C TYR A 209 -23.96 20.43 27.16
N THR A 210 -23.03 19.52 26.94
CA THR A 210 -23.17 18.42 25.99
C THR A 210 -23.28 17.09 26.72
N ASN A 211 -24.31 16.29 26.41
CA ASN A 211 -24.51 14.95 26.99
C ASN A 211 -24.53 14.91 28.52
N GLU A 212 -24.89 16.01 29.19
CA GLU A 212 -24.97 16.13 30.64
C GLU A 212 -26.38 15.76 31.15
N ASP A 213 -26.50 14.67 31.90
CA ASP A 213 -27.78 14.13 32.39
C ASP A 213 -28.61 15.13 33.20
N TRP A 214 -27.94 16.05 33.92
CA TRP A 214 -28.63 17.06 34.71
C TRP A 214 -29.23 18.17 33.83
N ALA A 215 -28.59 18.47 32.70
CA ALA A 215 -28.92 19.56 31.78
C ALA A 215 -29.94 19.13 30.71
N LEU A 216 -29.84 17.91 30.20
CA LEU A 216 -30.67 17.39 29.11
C LEU A 216 -32.01 16.84 29.61
N LYS A 217 -32.87 17.73 30.12
CA LYS A 217 -34.21 17.41 30.59
C LYS A 217 -35.22 18.33 29.96
N THR A 218 -36.21 17.80 29.26
CA THR A 218 -37.27 18.62 28.64
C THR A 218 -38.56 17.82 28.53
N GLY A 219 -39.70 18.46 28.80
CA GLY A 219 -41.01 17.81 28.80
C GLY A 219 -41.12 16.66 29.79
N GLY A 220 -40.41 16.73 30.92
CA GLY A 220 -40.37 15.67 31.95
C GLY A 220 -39.53 14.44 31.58
N ASN A 221 -38.84 14.45 30.44
CA ASN A 221 -38.00 13.35 29.97
C ASN A 221 -36.53 13.70 30.11
N LYS A 222 -35.71 12.71 30.48
CA LYS A 222 -34.24 12.82 30.52
C LYS A 222 -33.64 12.22 29.25
N TYR A 223 -32.63 12.87 28.71
CA TYR A 223 -31.92 12.45 27.51
C TYR A 223 -30.42 12.35 27.79
N SER A 224 -29.76 11.37 27.18
CA SER A 224 -28.32 11.14 27.33
C SER A 224 -27.48 11.71 26.18
N LYS A 225 -28.14 12.13 25.09
CA LYS A 225 -27.49 12.67 23.89
C LYS A 225 -28.13 13.99 23.48
N GLY A 226 -27.32 15.03 23.32
CA GLY A 226 -27.79 16.35 22.89
C GLY A 226 -26.98 17.50 23.47
N TYR A 227 -27.55 18.69 23.36
CA TYR A 227 -26.99 19.93 23.89
C TYR A 227 -28.02 20.69 24.72
N ALA A 228 -27.56 21.37 25.77
CA ALA A 228 -28.31 22.42 26.45
C ALA A 228 -27.59 23.75 26.20
N PHE A 229 -28.26 24.72 25.59
CA PHE A 229 -27.71 26.03 25.24
C PHE A 229 -28.34 27.12 26.09
N TYR A 230 -27.52 27.90 26.78
CA TYR A 230 -27.98 29.02 27.59
C TYR A 230 -28.73 30.05 26.74
N VAL A 231 -29.87 30.49 27.24
CA VAL A 231 -30.67 31.53 26.60
C VAL A 231 -30.18 32.89 27.11
N ALA A 232 -29.78 33.76 26.18
CA ALA A 232 -29.34 35.11 26.54
C ALA A 232 -30.52 35.96 27.07
N ASN A 233 -30.24 36.76 28.09
CA ASN A 233 -31.14 37.78 28.63
C ASN A 233 -30.78 39.12 27.97
N ASP A 234 -31.76 39.99 27.72
CA ASP A 234 -31.58 41.40 27.26
C ASP A 234 -31.47 41.66 25.74
N ASN A 235 -32.20 40.90 24.91
CA ASN A 235 -32.29 41.11 23.44
C ASN A 235 -30.98 40.95 22.65
N GLU A 236 -29.90 40.49 23.27
CA GLU A 236 -28.74 39.95 22.58
C GLU A 236 -28.90 38.43 22.45
N SER A 237 -28.39 37.83 21.37
CA SER A 237 -28.44 36.38 21.18
C SER A 237 -27.11 35.75 21.54
N ASN A 238 -27.15 34.65 22.29
CA ASN A 238 -26.02 33.75 22.34
C ASN A 238 -25.87 33.03 21.01
N VAL A 239 -24.63 32.72 20.64
CA VAL A 239 -24.29 32.04 19.40
C VAL A 239 -23.58 30.73 19.71
N TYR A 240 -23.86 29.68 18.94
CA TYR A 240 -23.23 28.37 19.00
C TYR A 240 -22.95 27.85 17.58
N ASP A 241 -21.68 27.74 17.21
CA ASP A 241 -21.25 27.45 15.85
C ASP A 241 -20.69 26.03 15.67
N PHE A 242 -21.07 25.39 14.57
CA PHE A 242 -20.66 24.03 14.21
C PHE A 242 -20.13 23.96 12.77
N ASN A 243 -19.02 23.23 12.58
CA ASN A 243 -18.39 23.05 11.27
C ASN A 243 -18.89 21.77 10.60
N LEU A 244 -20.00 21.88 9.86
CA LEU A 244 -20.63 20.77 9.15
C LEU A 244 -19.87 20.32 7.90
N GLN A 245 -18.97 21.16 7.36
CA GLN A 245 -18.15 20.87 6.17
C GLN A 245 -18.95 20.48 4.90
N GLY A 246 -20.27 20.73 4.85
CA GLY A 246 -21.14 20.31 3.75
C GLY A 246 -21.42 18.80 3.69
N LYS A 247 -21.09 18.03 4.75
CA LYS A 247 -21.19 16.56 4.75
C LYS A 247 -22.59 16.02 5.01
N TYR A 248 -23.47 16.83 5.58
CA TYR A 248 -24.78 16.41 6.05
C TYR A 248 -25.89 17.03 5.18
N SER A 249 -26.98 16.30 5.08
CA SER A 249 -28.20 16.65 4.34
C SER A 249 -29.31 17.15 5.26
N SER A 250 -29.38 16.65 6.50
CA SER A 250 -30.39 17.06 7.47
C SER A 250 -29.93 16.89 8.92
N ILE A 251 -30.55 17.69 9.79
CA ILE A 251 -30.46 17.59 11.24
C ILE A 251 -31.87 17.42 11.78
N SER A 252 -32.09 16.43 12.65
CA SER A 252 -33.40 16.17 13.26
C SER A 252 -33.28 15.66 14.68
N GLY A 253 -34.18 16.06 15.57
CA GLY A 253 -34.21 15.62 16.96
C GLY A 253 -35.36 16.28 17.72
N MET A 254 -35.28 16.30 19.04
CA MET A 254 -36.23 17.00 19.89
C MET A 254 -35.67 18.36 20.31
N LEU A 255 -36.53 19.37 20.29
CA LEU A 255 -36.23 20.73 20.74
C LEU A 255 -37.25 21.15 21.78
N GLY A 256 -36.79 21.65 22.90
CA GLY A 256 -37.64 22.27 23.91
C GLY A 256 -36.85 23.13 24.88
N LEU A 257 -37.54 23.75 25.81
CA LEU A 257 -36.92 24.41 26.96
C LEU A 257 -36.57 23.37 28.03
N GLN A 258 -35.53 23.64 28.81
CA GLN A 258 -35.14 22.78 29.92
C GLN A 258 -36.24 22.73 31.00
N ASP A 259 -36.47 21.56 31.58
CA ASP A 259 -37.39 21.38 32.70
C ASP A 259 -37.01 22.31 33.86
N GLY A 260 -37.99 23.07 34.38
CA GLY A 260 -37.78 24.10 35.41
C GLY A 260 -37.48 25.50 34.86
N GLY A 261 -37.30 25.65 33.54
CA GLY A 261 -37.19 26.95 32.89
C GLY A 261 -38.47 27.80 33.05
N GLN A 262 -38.30 29.06 33.42
CA GLN A 262 -39.43 29.94 33.83
C GLN A 262 -39.79 31.02 32.81
N ILE A 263 -38.97 31.21 31.78
CA ILE A 263 -39.10 32.29 30.81
C ILE A 263 -39.31 31.74 29.39
N PRO A 264 -39.96 32.52 28.49
CA PRO A 264 -39.98 32.18 27.07
C PRO A 264 -38.58 32.17 26.49
N GLY A 265 -38.40 31.52 25.34
CA GLY A 265 -37.15 31.51 24.60
C GLY A 265 -37.38 31.51 23.10
N HIS A 266 -36.43 32.06 22.38
CA HIS A 266 -36.33 32.04 20.94
C HIS A 266 -35.05 31.33 20.52
N ILE A 267 -35.14 30.47 19.50
CA ILE A 267 -33.99 29.78 18.92
C ILE A 267 -34.06 29.79 17.40
N ALA A 268 -32.97 30.18 16.76
CA ALA A 268 -32.84 30.29 15.31
C ALA A 268 -31.61 29.55 14.78
N PHE A 269 -31.78 28.89 13.63
CA PHE A 269 -30.79 28.06 12.95
C PHE A 269 -30.40 28.71 11.64
N TYR A 270 -29.11 28.96 11.44
CA TYR A 270 -28.55 29.58 10.25
C TYR A 270 -27.53 28.64 9.58
N GLY A 271 -27.59 28.52 8.26
CA GLY A 271 -26.61 27.81 7.45
C GLY A 271 -25.85 28.80 6.58
N ASP A 272 -24.53 28.90 6.78
CA ASP A 272 -23.66 29.83 6.05
C ASP A 272 -24.22 31.28 6.05
N GLY A 273 -24.76 31.71 7.19
CA GLY A 273 -25.35 33.04 7.40
C GLY A 273 -26.81 33.20 6.95
N LYS A 274 -27.44 32.18 6.38
CA LYS A 274 -28.85 32.22 5.95
C LYS A 274 -29.75 31.52 6.94
N LEU A 275 -30.84 32.18 7.35
CA LEU A 275 -31.86 31.58 8.22
C LEU A 275 -32.43 30.32 7.56
N ILE A 276 -32.34 29.19 8.26
CA ILE A 276 -32.94 27.92 7.86
C ILE A 276 -34.31 27.78 8.52
N LYS A 277 -34.37 28.00 9.84
CA LYS A 277 -35.59 27.87 10.63
C LYS A 277 -35.44 28.51 12.00
N GLU A 278 -36.52 28.98 12.59
CA GLU A 278 -36.59 29.51 13.94
C GLU A 278 -37.82 28.99 14.68
N TYR A 279 -37.76 29.03 16.01
CA TYR A 279 -38.82 28.59 16.90
C TYR A 279 -38.92 29.52 18.10
N ASN A 280 -40.14 29.75 18.55
CA ASN A 280 -40.45 30.45 19.79
C ASN A 280 -41.13 29.47 20.73
N PHE A 281 -40.72 29.50 22.00
CA PHE A 281 -41.30 28.68 23.06
C PHE A 281 -41.73 29.59 24.20
N ASN A 282 -42.91 29.30 24.75
CA ASN A 282 -43.33 29.83 26.04
C ASN A 282 -42.86 28.90 27.16
N ALA A 283 -42.77 29.43 28.37
CA ALA A 283 -42.50 28.61 29.55
C ALA A 283 -43.60 27.53 29.71
N GLY A 284 -43.17 26.27 29.85
CA GLY A 284 -44.06 25.12 29.98
C GLY A 284 -44.50 24.46 28.66
N ASP A 285 -44.09 24.98 27.50
CA ASP A 285 -44.37 24.32 26.22
C ASP A 285 -43.71 22.93 26.16
N LEU A 286 -44.43 21.96 25.58
CA LEU A 286 -43.89 20.62 25.34
C LEU A 286 -42.81 20.66 24.24
N PRO A 287 -41.76 19.81 24.35
CA PRO A 287 -40.75 19.71 23.32
C PRO A 287 -41.35 19.20 22.01
N ILE A 288 -40.85 19.73 20.89
CA ILE A 288 -41.30 19.39 19.54
C ILE A 288 -40.25 18.53 18.83
N ASN A 289 -40.71 17.72 17.87
CA ASN A 289 -39.81 17.11 16.90
C ASN A 289 -39.41 18.15 15.85
N MET A 290 -38.12 18.46 15.79
CA MET A 290 -37.57 19.37 14.81
C MET A 290 -36.86 18.61 13.69
N SER A 291 -36.95 19.16 12.48
CA SER A 291 -36.12 18.74 11.35
C SER A 291 -35.81 19.93 10.46
N ILE A 292 -34.53 20.06 10.09
CA ILE A 292 -34.01 21.10 9.21
C ILE A 292 -33.13 20.45 8.12
N SER A 293 -33.16 21.01 6.91
CA SER A 293 -32.22 20.63 5.86
C SER A 293 -30.94 21.44 5.97
N VAL A 294 -29.80 20.77 5.90
CA VAL A 294 -28.46 21.38 5.94
C VAL A 294 -27.62 20.96 4.73
N LYS A 295 -28.29 20.55 3.63
CA LYS A 295 -27.62 20.04 2.43
C LYS A 295 -26.66 21.09 1.86
N GLY A 296 -25.37 20.78 1.90
CA GLY A 296 -24.30 21.66 1.40
C GLY A 296 -23.89 22.79 2.36
N VAL A 297 -24.49 22.88 3.55
CA VAL A 297 -24.14 23.88 4.57
C VAL A 297 -22.78 23.56 5.18
N LYS A 298 -21.87 24.54 5.21
CA LYS A 298 -20.53 24.37 5.80
C LYS A 298 -20.48 24.80 7.26
N LYS A 299 -21.02 25.96 7.59
CA LYS A 299 -21.17 26.48 8.96
C LYS A 299 -22.65 26.45 9.36
N LEU A 300 -22.96 25.75 10.44
CA LEU A 300 -24.24 25.89 11.15
C LEU A 300 -24.03 26.84 12.33
N GLU A 301 -24.90 27.83 12.46
CA GLU A 301 -24.91 28.81 13.53
C GLU A 301 -26.28 28.73 14.23
N ILE A 302 -26.30 28.48 15.54
CA ILE A 302 -27.50 28.41 16.35
C ILE A 302 -27.51 29.61 17.28
N LYS A 303 -28.62 30.36 17.29
CA LYS A 303 -28.80 31.52 18.16
C LYS A 303 -29.90 31.30 19.17
N THR A 304 -29.67 31.70 20.42
CA THR A 304 -30.66 31.63 21.49
C THR A 304 -30.79 32.97 22.20
N ASP A 305 -32.02 33.42 22.41
CA ASP A 305 -32.33 34.67 23.11
C ASP A 305 -33.70 34.60 23.79
N SER A 306 -33.93 35.53 24.71
CA SER A 306 -35.25 35.78 25.28
C SER A 306 -35.54 37.27 25.35
N LYS A 307 -36.83 37.60 25.21
CA LYS A 307 -37.36 38.94 25.51
C LYS A 307 -37.64 39.14 26.99
N ALA A 308 -37.58 38.08 27.79
CA ALA A 308 -37.75 38.14 29.23
C ALA A 308 -36.41 38.36 29.92
N VAL A 309 -36.47 38.97 31.09
CA VAL A 309 -35.30 39.29 31.92
C VAL A 309 -35.44 38.53 33.24
N TRP A 310 -34.33 38.04 33.81
CA TRP A 310 -34.20 37.55 35.20
C TRP A 310 -34.44 36.07 35.54
N TYR A 311 -34.10 35.08 34.70
CA TYR A 311 -33.92 33.68 35.14
C TYR A 311 -32.97 32.94 34.19
N ASP A 312 -32.23 31.96 34.70
CA ASP A 312 -31.45 31.07 33.85
C ASP A 312 -32.37 30.10 33.10
N ASN A 313 -32.20 30.02 31.79
CA ASN A 313 -32.97 29.13 30.92
C ASN A 313 -32.08 28.52 29.85
N TYR A 314 -32.41 27.31 29.41
CA TYR A 314 -31.65 26.58 28.42
C TYR A 314 -32.58 25.99 27.36
N PHE A 315 -32.16 26.07 26.09
CA PHE A 315 -32.73 25.23 25.04
C PHE A 315 -32.08 23.87 25.06
N VAL A 316 -32.90 22.82 25.16
CA VAL A 316 -32.47 21.43 25.06
C VAL A 316 -32.71 20.93 23.64
N LEU A 317 -31.62 20.59 22.96
CA LEU A 317 -31.60 19.92 21.66
C LEU A 317 -31.25 18.44 21.91
N ALA A 318 -32.27 17.64 22.19
CA ALA A 318 -32.11 16.24 22.56
C ALA A 318 -32.17 15.30 21.35
N ASN A 319 -31.34 14.25 21.37
CA ASN A 319 -31.25 13.21 20.35
C ASN A 319 -31.10 13.78 18.92
N MET A 320 -30.36 14.88 18.78
CA MET A 320 -30.09 15.48 17.47
C MET A 320 -29.28 14.51 16.61
N LYS A 321 -29.80 14.16 15.44
CA LYS A 321 -29.20 13.22 14.48
C LYS A 321 -28.81 13.94 13.20
N LEU A 322 -27.58 13.69 12.76
CA LEU A 322 -27.03 14.11 11.48
C LEU A 322 -27.23 13.00 10.44
N LYS A 323 -27.81 13.34 9.30
CA LYS A 323 -27.90 12.46 8.12
C LYS A 323 -27.23 13.10 6.93
#